data_AF-A0A2E3ZAC0-F1
#
_entry.id   AF-A0A2E3ZAC0-F1
#
_cell.length_a   1.000
_cell.length_b   1.000
_cell.length_c   1.000
_cell.angle_alpha   90.00
_cell.angle_beta   90.00
_cell.angle_gamma   90.00
#
_symmetry.space_group_name_H-M   'P 1'
#
loop_
_entity.id
_entity.type
_entity.pdbx_description
1 polymer ?
#
loop_
_entity_poly.entity_id
_entity_poly.type
_entity_poly.pdbx_seq_one_letter_code
_entity_poly.pdbx_strand_id
1 'polypeptide(L)'
;MKNQNRCVSLSFSHPVYCRPEAFRLFRQEILHLDDNPGLFRAAFTIALHEHPEASLAEVETTIEKLADTVKSRAVSLSTPALLAHLHDVLFEVYGLRGNVENYYDPSNSYVSDVLRTRLGIPISLVLIYKRVAECLGLVVHGVNTPGHFLAEVASDQEHSDGPMYVDPFFGGNLLNLDEVADRIAQATGHPPAKPLQLQHATHRQWLTRMLTNLQAAFAALGQERDVYAMQELQTLLQTSGNNPSMPN
;
A
#
# COMPACT_ATOMS: atom_id res chain seq x y z
N MET A 1 52.54 0.72 -10.00
CA MET A 1 51.50 -0.30 -10.17
C MET A 1 50.56 -0.25 -8.98
N LYS A 2 49.25 -0.07 -9.26
CA LYS A 2 48.08 -0.40 -8.42
C LYS A 2 47.91 0.42 -7.12
N ASN A 3 46.74 0.91 -6.73
CA ASN A 3 45.43 0.97 -7.37
C ASN A 3 44.64 2.09 -6.69
N GLN A 4 43.95 2.92 -7.46
CA GLN A 4 43.00 3.91 -6.97
C GLN A 4 41.80 3.22 -6.34
N ASN A 5 41.67 3.30 -5.02
CA ASN A 5 40.38 3.17 -4.35
C ASN A 5 39.61 4.48 -4.58
N ARG A 6 38.93 4.60 -5.72
CA ARG A 6 37.85 5.57 -5.87
C ARG A 6 36.69 5.09 -5.01
N CYS A 7 36.58 5.68 -3.82
CA CYS A 7 35.34 5.73 -3.07
C CYS A 7 34.34 6.50 -3.95
N VAL A 8 33.45 5.80 -4.65
CA VAL A 8 32.36 6.42 -5.37
C VAL A 8 31.28 6.73 -4.35
N SER A 9 31.39 7.88 -3.70
CA SER A 9 30.24 8.50 -3.05
C SER A 9 29.28 8.97 -4.15
N LEU A 10 28.39 8.07 -4.59
CA LEU A 10 27.21 8.46 -5.37
C LEU A 10 26.33 9.32 -4.47
N SER A 11 26.57 10.62 -4.52
CA SER A 11 25.68 11.66 -4.05
C SER A 11 24.36 11.52 -4.83
N PHE A 12 23.36 10.85 -4.26
CA PHE A 12 21.99 10.77 -4.78
C PHE A 12 21.28 12.14 -4.67
N SER A 13 21.87 13.17 -5.28
CA SER A 13 21.24 14.48 -5.37
C SER A 13 20.12 14.50 -6.41
N HIS A 14 20.22 13.68 -7.46
CA HIS A 14 19.27 13.64 -8.58
C HIS A 14 19.11 12.20 -9.10
N PRO A 15 17.87 11.78 -9.45
CA PRO A 15 17.63 10.48 -10.10
C PRO A 15 18.15 10.47 -11.55
N VAL A 16 18.55 9.31 -12.04
CA VAL A 16 18.92 9.05 -13.44
C VAL A 16 17.71 8.62 -14.25
N TYR A 17 16.82 7.80 -13.68
CA TYR A 17 15.70 7.18 -14.38
C TYR A 17 14.35 7.72 -13.91
N CYS A 18 14.16 7.80 -12.59
CA CYS A 18 12.96 8.34 -11.99
C CYS A 18 12.79 9.83 -12.36
N ARG A 19 11.54 10.27 -12.52
CA ARG A 19 11.27 11.67 -12.82
C ARG A 19 11.77 12.52 -11.65
N PRO A 20 12.52 13.62 -11.88
CA PRO A 20 13.10 14.41 -10.80
C PRO A 20 12.09 14.89 -9.77
N GLU A 21 10.91 15.31 -10.23
CA GLU A 21 9.86 15.81 -9.34
C GLU A 21 9.24 14.69 -8.48
N ALA A 22 8.97 13.53 -9.08
CA ALA A 22 8.50 12.35 -8.36
C ALA A 22 9.49 11.91 -7.28
N PHE A 23 10.78 11.83 -7.62
CA PHE A 23 11.85 11.49 -6.68
C PHE A 23 11.98 12.50 -5.54
N ARG A 24 11.91 13.81 -5.87
CA ARG A 24 12.00 14.90 -4.89
C ARG A 24 10.83 14.87 -3.91
N LEU A 25 9.60 14.69 -4.41
CA LEU A 25 8.40 14.61 -3.57
C LEU A 25 8.39 13.33 -2.73
N PHE A 26 8.72 12.17 -3.32
CA PHE A 26 8.85 10.92 -2.57
C PHE A 26 9.88 11.06 -1.43
N ARG A 27 11.04 11.69 -1.68
CA ARG A 27 12.04 11.97 -0.65
C ARG A 27 11.50 12.82 0.52
N GLN A 28 10.59 13.75 0.24
CA GLN A 28 9.98 14.59 1.28
C GLN A 28 8.96 13.80 2.09
N GLU A 29 8.07 13.06 1.41
CA GLU A 29 7.00 12.30 2.06
C GLU A 29 7.53 11.14 2.92
N ILE A 30 8.64 10.49 2.52
CA ILE A 30 9.19 9.38 3.31
C ILE A 30 9.78 9.78 4.69
N LEU A 31 9.90 11.09 4.97
CA LEU A 31 10.29 11.59 6.29
C LEU A 31 9.11 11.57 7.28
N HIS A 32 7.89 11.51 6.75
CA HIS A 32 6.63 11.60 7.48
C HIS A 32 5.82 10.31 7.38
N LEU A 33 6.46 9.16 7.05
CA LEU A 33 5.74 7.92 6.75
C LEU A 33 4.76 7.49 7.83
N ASP A 34 5.15 7.65 9.10
CA ASP A 34 4.36 7.18 10.25
C ASP A 34 3.32 8.19 10.71
N ASP A 35 3.31 9.40 10.12
CA ASP A 35 2.23 10.36 10.29
C ASP A 35 0.99 9.89 9.53
N ASN A 36 -0.20 10.30 9.95
CA ASN A 36 -1.42 10.17 9.15
C ASN A 36 -1.64 11.49 8.39
N PRO A 37 -1.58 11.54 7.03
CA PRO A 37 -1.67 10.44 6.06
C PRO A 37 -0.36 10.12 5.28
N GLY A 38 0.79 10.07 5.95
CA GLY A 38 2.13 9.99 5.35
C GLY A 38 2.38 8.80 4.42
N LEU A 39 2.04 7.56 4.83
CA LEU A 39 2.17 6.39 3.96
C LEU A 39 1.43 6.56 2.63
N PHE A 40 0.19 7.08 2.69
CA PHE A 40 -0.65 7.28 1.52
C PHE A 40 -0.07 8.35 0.58
N ARG A 41 0.40 9.47 1.13
CA ARG A 41 1.06 10.53 0.34
C ARG A 41 2.36 10.06 -0.31
N ALA A 42 3.20 9.34 0.44
CA ALA A 42 4.41 8.73 -0.11
C ALA A 42 4.08 7.77 -1.26
N ALA A 43 3.08 6.89 -1.09
CA ALA A 43 2.63 5.99 -2.16
C ALA A 43 2.09 6.74 -3.39
N PHE A 44 1.35 7.84 -3.19
CA PHE A 44 0.88 8.69 -4.28
C PHE A 44 2.04 9.23 -5.13
N THR A 45 3.12 9.69 -4.49
CA THR A 45 4.26 10.28 -5.24
C THR A 45 4.97 9.29 -6.18
N ILE A 46 4.81 7.97 -5.98
CA ILE A 46 5.34 6.95 -6.91
C ILE A 46 4.68 7.09 -8.29
N ALA A 47 3.37 7.38 -8.33
CA ALA A 47 2.61 7.54 -9.57
C ALA A 47 3.09 8.72 -10.42
N LEU A 48 3.68 9.74 -9.79
CA LEU A 48 4.20 10.93 -10.49
C LEU A 48 5.35 10.62 -11.46
N HIS A 49 5.94 9.41 -11.39
CA HIS A 49 6.88 8.96 -12.40
C HIS A 49 6.22 8.75 -13.76
N GLU A 50 5.00 8.21 -13.80
CA GLU A 50 4.24 7.98 -15.03
C GLU A 50 3.24 9.11 -15.30
N HIS A 51 2.65 9.66 -14.24
CA HIS A 51 1.56 10.64 -14.25
C HIS A 51 1.98 11.97 -13.59
N PRO A 52 2.84 12.78 -14.22
CA PRO A 52 3.28 14.06 -13.65
C PRO A 52 2.12 15.05 -13.40
N GLU A 53 0.97 14.85 -14.04
CA GLU A 53 -0.24 15.64 -13.90
C GLU A 53 -1.15 15.20 -12.74
N ALA A 54 -0.88 14.05 -12.11
CA ALA A 54 -1.73 13.55 -11.04
C ALA A 54 -1.79 14.54 -9.87
N SER A 55 -2.99 14.76 -9.33
CA SER A 55 -3.25 15.73 -8.28
C SER A 55 -3.48 15.04 -6.94
N LEU A 56 -2.61 15.32 -5.95
CA LEU A 56 -2.80 14.81 -4.59
C LEU A 56 -4.12 15.29 -3.99
N ALA A 57 -4.48 16.55 -4.25
CA ALA A 57 -5.71 17.14 -3.74
C ALA A 57 -6.98 16.44 -4.28
N GLU A 58 -6.98 16.01 -5.55
CA GLU A 58 -8.10 15.25 -6.13
C GLU A 58 -8.23 13.86 -5.51
N VAL A 59 -7.10 13.20 -5.30
CA VAL A 59 -7.01 11.89 -4.64
C VAL A 59 -7.50 11.99 -3.18
N GLU A 60 -7.02 12.98 -2.41
CA GLU A 60 -7.46 13.21 -1.03
C GLU A 60 -8.96 13.56 -0.95
N THR A 61 -9.44 14.42 -1.85
CA THR A 61 -10.88 14.76 -1.94
C THR A 61 -11.73 13.51 -2.22
N THR A 62 -11.23 12.58 -3.04
CA THR A 62 -11.96 11.33 -3.33
C THR A 62 -12.06 10.44 -2.10
N ILE A 63 -10.97 10.30 -1.35
CA ILE A 63 -10.95 9.59 -0.06
C ILE A 63 -11.94 10.20 0.93
N GLU A 64 -11.92 11.52 1.09
CA GLU A 64 -12.81 12.23 2.01
C GLU A 64 -14.28 12.02 1.64
N LYS A 65 -14.63 12.11 0.36
CA LYS A 65 -15.98 11.83 -0.13
C LYS A 65 -16.44 10.40 0.17
N LEU A 66 -15.55 9.41 0.04
CA LEU A 66 -15.86 8.03 0.41
C LEU A 66 -16.13 7.91 1.91
N ALA A 67 -15.28 8.52 2.74
CA ALA A 67 -15.46 8.52 4.20
C ALA A 67 -16.75 9.24 4.62
N ASP A 68 -17.08 10.38 4.02
CA ASP A 68 -18.31 11.11 4.29
C ASP A 68 -19.56 10.33 3.86
N THR A 69 -19.46 9.60 2.75
CA THR A 69 -20.53 8.68 2.31
C THR A 69 -20.77 7.58 3.34
N VAL A 70 -19.71 7.02 3.94
CA VAL A 70 -19.83 6.05 5.04
C VAL A 70 -20.48 6.68 6.27
N LYS A 71 -19.98 7.85 6.72
CA LYS A 71 -20.51 8.56 7.90
C LYS A 71 -21.99 8.91 7.76
N SER A 72 -22.42 9.35 6.58
CA SER A 72 -23.82 9.73 6.34
C SER A 72 -24.79 8.55 6.34
N ARG A 73 -24.31 7.33 6.09
CA ARG A 73 -25.12 6.09 6.13
C ARG A 73 -25.17 5.47 7.52
N ALA A 74 -24.14 5.68 8.34
CA ALA A 74 -24.01 5.07 9.64
C ALA A 74 -24.97 5.70 10.67
N VAL A 75 -25.93 4.91 11.16
CA VAL A 75 -26.85 5.33 12.25
C VAL A 75 -26.11 5.53 13.58
N SER A 76 -24.98 4.84 13.77
CA SER A 76 -24.08 4.99 14.92
C SER A 76 -22.63 5.03 14.45
N LEU A 77 -21.78 5.76 15.17
CA LEU A 77 -20.34 5.81 14.90
C LEU A 77 -19.57 4.71 15.67
N SER A 78 -20.23 3.57 15.93
CA SER A 78 -19.56 2.41 16.52
C SER A 78 -18.66 1.72 15.48
N THR A 79 -17.53 1.16 15.93
CA THR A 79 -16.56 0.45 15.07
C THR A 79 -17.24 -0.60 14.17
N PRO A 80 -18.14 -1.48 14.65
CA PRO A 80 -18.80 -2.47 13.79
C PRO A 80 -19.74 -1.83 12.74
N ALA A 81 -20.47 -0.77 13.11
CA ALA A 81 -21.37 -0.09 12.18
C ALA A 81 -20.59 0.66 11.09
N LEU A 82 -19.52 1.36 11.47
CA LEU A 82 -18.63 2.04 10.52
C LEU A 82 -17.97 1.04 9.57
N LEU A 83 -17.53 -0.11 10.08
CA LEU A 83 -16.91 -1.14 9.25
C LEU A 83 -17.89 -1.74 8.23
N ALA A 84 -19.12 -2.07 8.65
CA ALA A 84 -20.13 -2.61 7.75
C ALA A 84 -20.46 -1.62 6.62
N HIS A 85 -20.63 -0.34 6.93
CA HIS A 85 -20.86 0.69 5.92
C HIS A 85 -19.62 1.02 5.08
N LEU A 86 -18.42 0.91 5.65
CA LEU A 86 -17.17 1.03 4.91
C LEU A 86 -17.08 -0.04 3.81
N HIS A 87 -17.42 -1.28 4.13
CA HIS A 87 -17.44 -2.39 3.17
C HIS A 87 -18.46 -2.16 2.07
N ASP A 88 -19.71 -1.86 2.43
CA ASP A 88 -20.77 -1.55 1.47
C ASP A 88 -20.37 -0.40 0.53
N VAL A 89 -19.84 0.70 1.08
CA VAL A 89 -19.45 1.86 0.26
C VAL A 89 -18.27 1.54 -0.64
N LEU A 90 -17.21 0.89 -0.15
CA LEU A 90 -16.01 0.65 -0.95
C LEU A 90 -16.20 -0.45 -1.99
N PHE A 91 -16.86 -1.55 -1.64
CA PHE A 91 -16.90 -2.75 -2.48
C PHE A 91 -18.18 -2.84 -3.30
N GLU A 92 -19.34 -2.45 -2.77
CA GLU A 92 -20.62 -2.54 -3.48
C GLU A 92 -20.96 -1.25 -4.25
N VAL A 93 -20.85 -0.09 -3.60
CA VAL A 93 -21.22 1.20 -4.22
C VAL A 93 -20.12 1.72 -5.13
N TYR A 94 -18.90 1.80 -4.60
CA TYR A 94 -17.76 2.33 -5.34
C TYR A 94 -17.17 1.29 -6.30
N GLY A 95 -17.22 0.00 -5.94
CA GLY A 95 -16.83 -1.10 -6.80
C GLY A 95 -15.33 -1.40 -6.79
N LEU A 96 -14.64 -1.11 -5.68
CA LEU A 96 -13.22 -1.39 -5.52
C LEU A 96 -12.97 -2.91 -5.57
N ARG A 97 -12.08 -3.38 -6.45
CA ARG A 97 -11.80 -4.81 -6.60
C ARG A 97 -10.43 -5.11 -7.21
N GLY A 98 -10.01 -6.36 -7.07
CA GLY A 98 -8.81 -6.89 -7.71
C GLY A 98 -8.89 -6.91 -9.23
N ASN A 99 -7.80 -6.54 -9.90
CA ASN A 99 -7.65 -6.72 -11.34
C ASN A 99 -7.04 -8.09 -11.65
N VAL A 100 -7.89 -9.12 -11.78
CA VAL A 100 -7.43 -10.49 -12.08
C VAL A 100 -7.04 -10.64 -13.55
N GLU A 101 -7.73 -9.94 -14.46
CA GLU A 101 -7.54 -10.05 -15.90
C GLU A 101 -6.21 -9.44 -16.37
N ASN A 102 -5.82 -8.31 -15.79
CA ASN A 102 -4.58 -7.61 -16.11
C ASN A 102 -3.78 -7.29 -14.85
N TYR A 103 -3.43 -8.32 -14.07
CA TYR A 103 -2.79 -8.19 -12.76
C TYR A 103 -1.48 -7.38 -12.80
N TYR A 104 -0.66 -7.59 -13.84
CA TYR A 104 0.64 -6.94 -14.01
C TYR A 104 0.58 -5.55 -14.67
N ASP A 105 -0.60 -4.95 -14.82
CA ASP A 105 -0.71 -3.54 -15.20
C ASP A 105 -0.14 -2.64 -14.10
N PRO A 106 0.88 -1.81 -14.37
CA PRO A 106 1.45 -0.89 -13.38
C PRO A 106 0.41 0.06 -12.77
N SER A 107 -0.64 0.44 -13.52
CA SER A 107 -1.71 1.33 -13.04
C SER A 107 -2.47 0.75 -11.85
N ASN A 108 -2.50 -0.58 -11.70
CA ASN A 108 -3.10 -1.22 -10.53
C ASN A 108 -2.36 -0.92 -9.22
N SER A 109 -1.14 -0.37 -9.27
CA SER A 109 -0.33 -0.01 -8.10
C SER A 109 -0.36 1.49 -7.77
N TYR A 110 -0.81 2.34 -8.70
CA TYR A 110 -0.86 3.79 -8.51
C TYR A 110 -2.18 4.20 -7.85
N VAL A 111 -2.10 4.82 -6.67
CA VAL A 111 -3.28 5.20 -5.88
C VAL A 111 -4.27 6.05 -6.70
N SER A 112 -3.78 7.00 -7.50
CA SER A 112 -4.60 7.83 -8.38
C SER A 112 -5.38 7.01 -9.41
N ASP A 113 -4.72 6.02 -10.01
CA ASP A 113 -5.36 5.16 -11.02
C ASP A 113 -6.32 4.18 -10.39
N VAL A 114 -5.96 3.56 -9.27
CA VAL A 114 -6.84 2.62 -8.57
C VAL A 114 -8.12 3.32 -8.12
N LEU A 115 -8.07 4.58 -7.67
CA LEU A 115 -9.28 5.35 -7.37
C LEU A 115 -10.10 5.70 -8.63
N ARG A 116 -9.45 5.89 -9.79
CA ARG A 116 -10.13 6.20 -11.04
C ARG A 116 -10.80 4.97 -11.66
N THR A 117 -10.07 3.86 -11.72
CA THR A 117 -10.50 2.60 -12.37
C THR A 117 -11.27 1.69 -11.42
N ARG A 118 -11.09 1.87 -10.10
CA ARG A 118 -11.55 0.97 -9.02
C ARG A 118 -10.92 -0.42 -9.09
N LEU A 119 -9.84 -0.56 -9.86
CA LEU A 119 -9.11 -1.79 -10.08
C LEU A 119 -7.70 -1.67 -9.52
N GLY A 120 -7.25 -2.66 -8.74
CA GLY A 120 -5.93 -2.64 -8.14
C GLY A 120 -5.37 -4.02 -7.82
N ILE A 121 -4.20 -4.02 -7.19
CA ILE A 121 -3.56 -5.22 -6.61
C ILE A 121 -3.74 -5.21 -5.08
N PRO A 122 -3.50 -6.34 -4.37
CA PRO A 122 -3.85 -6.46 -2.96
C PRO A 122 -3.29 -5.31 -2.09
N ILE A 123 -2.02 -4.94 -2.32
CA ILE A 123 -1.34 -3.91 -1.53
C ILE A 123 -1.87 -2.47 -1.75
N SER A 124 -2.32 -2.14 -2.96
CA SER A 124 -2.85 -0.80 -3.27
C SER A 124 -4.31 -0.67 -2.82
N LEU A 125 -5.09 -1.74 -2.94
CA LEU A 125 -6.48 -1.79 -2.46
C LEU A 125 -6.55 -1.72 -0.94
N VAL A 126 -5.66 -2.44 -0.24
CA VAL A 126 -5.52 -2.34 1.22
C VAL A 126 -5.09 -0.93 1.65
N LEU A 127 -4.25 -0.25 0.88
CA LEU A 127 -3.85 1.12 1.19
C LEU A 127 -5.03 2.11 1.09
N ILE A 128 -5.85 2.01 0.05
CA ILE A 128 -7.06 2.83 -0.09
C ILE A 128 -8.05 2.52 1.04
N TYR A 129 -8.27 1.24 1.32
CA TYR A 129 -9.13 0.79 2.41
C TYR A 129 -8.68 1.38 3.77
N LYS A 130 -7.39 1.25 4.10
CA LYS A 130 -6.77 1.83 5.30
C LYS A 130 -6.99 3.35 5.34
N ARG A 131 -6.74 4.04 4.23
CA ARG A 131 -6.85 5.50 4.17
C ARG A 131 -8.27 5.99 4.43
N VAL A 132 -9.28 5.34 3.85
CA VAL A 132 -10.69 5.70 4.11
C VAL A 132 -11.06 5.36 5.57
N ALA A 133 -10.63 4.20 6.07
CA ALA A 133 -10.86 3.79 7.45
C ALA A 133 -10.28 4.78 8.48
N GLU A 134 -9.09 5.31 8.23
CA GLU A 134 -8.46 6.35 9.06
C GLU A 134 -9.30 7.63 9.13
N CYS A 135 -9.92 8.06 8.03
CA CYS A 135 -10.85 9.21 8.02
C CYS A 135 -12.12 8.97 8.86
N LEU A 136 -12.41 7.70 9.18
CA LEU A 136 -13.50 7.27 10.05
C LEU A 136 -13.05 7.06 11.51
N GLY A 137 -11.75 7.23 11.81
CA GLY A 137 -11.17 6.97 13.12
C GLY A 137 -10.89 5.49 13.40
N LEU A 138 -10.96 4.62 12.39
CA LEU A 138 -10.65 3.20 12.51
C LEU A 138 -9.13 2.98 12.39
N VAL A 139 -8.60 2.06 13.19
CA VAL A 139 -7.20 1.65 13.10
C VAL A 139 -7.09 0.41 12.22
N VAL A 140 -6.37 0.54 11.11
CA VAL A 140 -6.12 -0.55 10.16
C VAL A 140 -4.63 -0.75 9.97
N HIS A 141 -4.19 -1.99 10.13
CA HIS A 141 -2.83 -2.46 9.86
C HIS A 141 -2.79 -3.22 8.54
N GLY A 142 -1.68 -3.11 7.82
CA GLY A 142 -1.42 -3.98 6.67
C GLY A 142 -0.75 -5.25 7.16
N VAL A 143 -1.14 -6.39 6.60
CA VAL A 143 -0.61 -7.71 6.98
C VAL A 143 0.10 -8.30 5.77
N ASN A 144 1.41 -8.51 5.94
CA ASN A 144 2.24 -9.05 4.88
C ASN A 144 2.09 -10.58 4.86
N THR A 145 1.60 -11.14 3.76
CA THR A 145 1.52 -12.60 3.57
C THR A 145 2.27 -13.02 2.30
N PRO A 146 2.76 -14.27 2.24
CA PRO A 146 3.36 -14.79 1.01
C PRO A 146 2.34 -14.73 -0.14
N GLY A 147 2.73 -14.12 -1.26
CA GLY A 147 1.87 -14.01 -2.46
C GLY A 147 0.71 -13.00 -2.36
N HIS A 148 0.32 -12.55 -1.16
CA HIS A 148 -0.86 -11.68 -0.96
C HIS A 148 -0.64 -10.56 0.05
N PHE A 149 -1.61 -9.66 0.24
CA PHE A 149 -1.54 -8.57 1.24
C PHE A 149 -2.93 -8.26 1.77
N LEU A 150 -3.09 -8.19 3.09
CA LEU A 150 -4.40 -8.08 3.75
C LEU A 150 -4.45 -6.84 4.64
N ALA A 151 -5.67 -6.41 5.00
CA ALA A 151 -5.91 -5.50 6.10
C ALA A 151 -6.21 -6.29 7.37
N GLU A 152 -5.79 -5.78 8.52
CA GLU A 152 -6.31 -6.17 9.83
C GLU A 152 -6.92 -4.93 10.48
N VAL A 153 -8.18 -5.03 10.90
CA VAL A 153 -8.88 -3.96 11.62
C VAL A 153 -8.67 -4.20 13.10
N ALA A 154 -8.10 -3.21 13.80
CA ALA A 154 -7.94 -3.30 15.25
C ALA A 154 -9.32 -3.36 15.92
N SER A 155 -9.47 -4.28 16.88
CA SER A 155 -10.70 -4.41 17.65
C SER A 155 -10.54 -3.70 18.99
N ASP A 156 -11.44 -2.78 19.29
CA ASP A 156 -11.52 -2.09 20.59
C ASP A 156 -12.17 -2.98 21.68
N GLN A 157 -12.63 -4.17 21.32
CA GLN A 157 -13.41 -5.06 22.19
C GLN A 157 -12.49 -6.09 22.84
N GLU A 158 -12.35 -6.02 24.18
CA GLU A 158 -11.70 -7.04 25.02
C GLU A 158 -12.28 -8.45 24.86
N HIS A 159 -13.43 -8.60 24.17
CA HIS A 159 -14.18 -9.84 23.99
C HIS A 159 -14.38 -10.22 22.51
N SER A 160 -13.57 -9.70 21.57
CA SER A 160 -13.66 -10.13 20.17
C SER A 160 -13.04 -11.51 19.92
N ASP A 161 -13.62 -12.28 19.00
CA ASP A 161 -13.22 -13.64 18.54
C ASP A 161 -11.84 -13.67 17.81
N GLY A 162 -10.96 -12.71 18.08
CA GLY A 162 -9.64 -12.57 17.47
C GLY A 162 -9.55 -11.43 16.44
N PRO A 163 -8.36 -11.26 15.83
CA PRO A 163 -8.13 -10.23 14.82
C PRO A 163 -8.98 -10.48 13.57
N MET A 164 -9.57 -9.41 13.03
CA MET A 164 -10.40 -9.48 11.83
C MET A 164 -9.57 -9.07 10.61
N TYR A 165 -9.31 -10.04 9.74
CA TYR A 165 -8.63 -9.81 8.47
C TYR A 165 -9.64 -9.45 7.38
N VAL A 166 -9.26 -8.53 6.51
CA VAL A 166 -10.06 -8.07 5.39
C VAL A 166 -9.24 -8.24 4.12
N ASP A 167 -9.88 -8.74 3.06
CA ASP A 167 -9.28 -8.87 1.74
C ASP A 167 -9.96 -7.96 0.70
N PRO A 168 -9.50 -6.70 0.55
CA PRO A 168 -10.00 -5.77 -0.45
C PRO A 168 -9.83 -6.23 -1.90
N PHE A 169 -8.90 -7.16 -2.19
CA PHE A 169 -8.75 -7.68 -3.56
C PHE A 169 -9.95 -8.53 -3.97
N PHE A 170 -10.52 -9.26 -3.01
CA PHE A 170 -11.69 -10.10 -3.23
C PHE A 170 -12.94 -9.48 -2.57
N GLY A 171 -13.19 -8.20 -2.85
CA GLY A 171 -14.45 -7.54 -2.48
C GLY A 171 -14.64 -7.32 -0.98
N GLY A 172 -13.56 -7.28 -0.21
CA GLY A 172 -13.64 -7.01 1.23
C GLY A 172 -13.95 -8.23 2.08
N ASN A 173 -13.77 -9.46 1.57
CA ASN A 173 -14.00 -10.67 2.35
C ASN A 173 -13.37 -10.58 3.74
N LEU A 174 -14.18 -10.84 4.77
CA LEU A 174 -13.73 -11.04 6.14
C LEU A 174 -13.14 -12.44 6.24
N LEU A 175 -11.92 -12.55 6.77
CA LEU A 175 -11.19 -13.79 6.86
C LEU A 175 -10.80 -14.08 8.31
N ASN A 176 -10.97 -15.32 8.73
CA ASN A 176 -10.30 -15.88 9.92
C ASN A 176 -8.89 -16.41 9.56
N LEU A 177 -8.12 -16.86 10.55
CA LEU A 177 -6.75 -17.34 10.34
C LEU A 177 -6.63 -18.56 9.41
N ASP A 178 -7.60 -19.48 9.43
CA ASP A 178 -7.59 -20.64 8.53
C ASP A 178 -7.87 -20.20 7.09
N GLU A 179 -8.80 -19.27 6.88
CA GLU A 179 -9.08 -18.70 5.56
C GLU A 179 -7.89 -17.87 5.01
N VAL A 180 -7.14 -17.18 5.89
CA VAL A 180 -5.87 -16.54 5.50
C VAL A 180 -4.84 -17.59 5.07
N ALA A 181 -4.74 -18.72 5.77
CA ALA A 181 -3.85 -19.81 5.38
C ALA A 181 -4.22 -20.38 3.99
N ASP A 182 -5.51 -20.53 3.71
CA ASP A 182 -6.01 -20.98 2.40
C ASP A 182 -5.66 -19.98 1.29
N ARG A 183 -5.76 -18.66 1.55
CA ARG A 183 -5.33 -17.62 0.60
C ARG A 183 -3.84 -17.70 0.29
N ILE A 184 -3.01 -17.93 1.31
CA ILE A 184 -1.56 -18.13 1.13
C ILE A 184 -1.29 -19.38 0.29
N ALA A 185 -2.00 -20.48 0.55
CA ALA A 185 -1.87 -21.71 -0.21
C ALA A 185 -2.24 -21.52 -1.68
N GLN A 186 -3.32 -20.79 -1.96
CA GLN A 186 -3.74 -20.45 -3.33
C GLN A 186 -2.71 -19.57 -4.05
N ALA A 187 -2.15 -18.58 -3.36
CA ALA A 187 -1.20 -17.64 -3.97
C ALA A 187 0.20 -18.24 -4.19
N THR A 188 0.65 -19.16 -3.33
CA THR A 188 2.02 -19.73 -3.37
C THR A 188 2.10 -21.18 -3.84
N GLY A 189 0.95 -21.85 -4.00
CA GLY A 189 0.85 -23.27 -4.29
C GLY A 189 1.16 -24.19 -3.10
N HIS A 190 1.47 -23.66 -1.91
CA HIS A 190 1.86 -24.45 -0.73
C HIS A 190 1.24 -23.88 0.55
N PRO A 191 0.74 -24.72 1.46
CA PRO A 191 0.21 -24.24 2.74
C PRO A 191 1.31 -23.60 3.59
N PRO A 192 1.01 -22.52 4.34
CA PRO A 192 1.99 -21.94 5.26
C PRO A 192 2.28 -22.88 6.43
N ALA A 193 3.42 -22.67 7.08
CA ALA A 193 3.76 -23.36 8.32
C ALA A 193 2.75 -23.03 9.44
N LYS A 194 2.44 -24.02 10.29
CA LYS A 194 1.58 -23.87 11.47
C LYS A 194 2.42 -23.84 12.77
N PRO A 195 2.09 -22.99 13.75
CA PRO A 195 1.00 -22.01 13.75
C PRO A 195 1.29 -20.84 12.79
N LEU A 196 0.24 -20.32 12.14
CA LEU A 196 0.37 -19.19 11.23
C LEU A 196 0.72 -17.93 12.04
N GLN A 197 1.87 -17.34 11.77
CA GLN A 197 2.31 -16.09 12.39
C GLN A 197 2.20 -14.97 11.39
N LEU A 198 1.24 -14.07 11.61
CA LEU A 198 1.02 -12.89 10.80
C LEU A 198 1.68 -11.69 11.46
N GLN A 199 2.36 -10.88 10.64
CA GLN A 199 3.04 -9.67 11.10
C GLN A 199 2.47 -8.46 10.39
N HIS A 200 2.28 -7.39 11.16
CA HIS A 200 1.96 -6.08 10.61
C HIS A 200 3.13 -5.57 9.77
N ALA A 201 2.85 -5.15 8.55
CA ALA A 201 3.81 -4.50 7.70
C ALA A 201 4.08 -3.09 8.23
N THR A 202 5.35 -2.75 8.43
CA THR A 202 5.74 -1.36 8.64
C THR A 202 5.47 -0.54 7.37
N HIS A 203 5.29 0.77 7.50
CA HIS A 203 5.08 1.63 6.33
C HIS A 203 6.23 1.56 5.31
N ARG A 204 7.48 1.37 5.78
CA ARG A 204 8.63 1.10 4.89
C ARG A 204 8.52 -0.25 4.18
N GLN A 205 8.12 -1.31 4.87
CA GLN A 205 7.89 -2.63 4.22
C GLN A 205 6.77 -2.55 3.18
N TRP A 206 5.72 -1.77 3.46
CA TRP A 206 4.62 -1.53 2.55
C TRP A 206 5.08 -0.89 1.24
N LEU A 207 5.78 0.25 1.32
CA LEU A 207 6.32 0.93 0.13
C LEU A 207 7.35 0.08 -0.59
N THR A 208 8.20 -0.65 0.15
CA THR A 208 9.17 -1.58 -0.46
C THR A 208 8.45 -2.62 -1.32
N ARG A 209 7.37 -3.22 -0.81
CA ARG A 209 6.59 -4.21 -1.55
C ARG A 209 5.85 -3.60 -2.74
N MET A 210 5.31 -2.38 -2.61
CA MET A 210 4.71 -1.66 -3.74
C MET A 210 5.73 -1.44 -4.86
N LEU A 211 6.93 -0.96 -4.54
CA LEU A 211 8.01 -0.75 -5.49
C LEU A 211 8.49 -2.05 -6.13
N THR A 212 8.57 -3.15 -5.36
CA THR A 212 8.89 -4.48 -5.90
C THR A 212 7.81 -5.01 -6.84
N ASN A 213 6.52 -4.80 -6.53
CA ASN A 213 5.43 -5.17 -7.44
C ASN A 213 5.50 -4.39 -8.75
N LEU A 214 5.78 -3.08 -8.70
CA LEU A 214 5.96 -2.25 -9.88
C LEU A 214 7.18 -2.67 -10.71
N GLN A 215 8.31 -2.99 -10.07
CA GLN A 215 9.48 -3.55 -10.77
C GLN A 215 9.13 -4.85 -11.51
N ALA A 216 8.35 -5.75 -10.89
CA ALA A 216 7.91 -6.98 -11.53
C ALA A 216 6.95 -6.72 -12.70
N ALA A 217 6.01 -5.78 -12.54
CA ALA A 217 5.08 -5.35 -13.59
C ALA A 217 5.84 -4.77 -14.80
N PHE A 218 6.74 -3.82 -14.58
CA PHE A 218 7.56 -3.22 -15.64
C PHE A 218 8.50 -4.22 -16.30
N ALA A 219 9.09 -5.14 -15.53
CA ALA A 219 9.91 -6.22 -16.09
C ALA A 219 9.10 -7.14 -17.01
N ALA A 220 7.86 -7.49 -16.63
CA ALA A 220 6.96 -8.28 -17.47
C ALA A 220 6.57 -7.58 -18.78
N LEU A 221 6.57 -6.24 -18.78
CA LEU A 221 6.33 -5.41 -19.97
C LEU A 221 7.60 -5.06 -20.77
N GLY A 222 8.79 -5.49 -20.33
CA GLY A 222 10.07 -5.14 -20.96
C GLY A 222 10.47 -3.67 -20.79
N GLN A 223 9.91 -2.97 -19.81
CA GLN A 223 10.11 -1.55 -19.54
C GLN A 223 11.29 -1.34 -18.57
N GLU A 224 12.51 -1.66 -19.01
CA GLU A 224 13.71 -1.64 -18.15
C GLU A 224 13.98 -0.29 -17.49
N ARG A 225 13.72 0.81 -18.19
CA ARG A 225 13.90 2.17 -17.67
C ARG A 225 13.07 2.40 -16.40
N ASP A 226 11.84 1.92 -16.40
CA ASP A 226 10.89 2.15 -15.31
C ASP A 226 11.18 1.19 -14.14
N VAL A 227 11.72 -0.01 -14.43
CA VAL A 227 12.33 -0.87 -13.40
C VAL A 227 13.44 -0.11 -12.65
N TYR A 228 14.37 0.51 -13.37
CA TYR A 228 15.44 1.28 -12.73
C TYR A 228 14.93 2.51 -11.96
N ALA A 229 13.89 3.19 -12.47
CA ALA A 229 13.26 4.29 -11.74
C ALA A 229 12.69 3.82 -10.38
N MET A 230 12.02 2.67 -10.35
CA MET A 230 11.50 2.10 -9.10
C MET A 230 12.63 1.64 -8.16
N GLN A 231 13.76 1.16 -8.69
CA GLN A 231 14.95 0.83 -7.90
C GLN A 231 15.59 2.07 -7.26
N GLU A 232 15.58 3.21 -7.94
CA GLU A 232 16.05 4.48 -7.36
C GLU A 232 15.18 4.92 -6.17
N LEU A 233 13.85 4.85 -6.31
CA LEU A 233 12.92 5.14 -5.20
C LEU A 233 13.11 4.16 -4.04
N GLN A 234 13.33 2.87 -4.34
CA GLN A 234 13.58 1.84 -3.33
C GLN A 234 14.90 2.06 -2.58
N THR A 235 15.96 2.44 -3.31
CA THR A 235 17.25 2.78 -2.71
C THR A 235 17.12 3.97 -1.77
N LEU A 236 16.41 5.01 -2.21
CA LEU A 236 16.12 6.19 -1.40
C LEU A 236 15.39 5.81 -0.10
N LEU A 237 14.34 4.99 -0.19
CA LEU A 237 13.59 4.49 0.96
C LEU A 237 14.45 3.73 1.99
N GLN A 238 15.42 2.94 1.51
CA GLN A 238 16.35 2.19 2.37
C GLN A 238 17.38 3.09 3.05
N THR A 239 17.94 4.05 2.31
CA THR A 239 18.96 4.97 2.84
C THR A 239 18.42 5.93 3.91
N SER A 240 17.17 6.36 3.81
CA SER A 240 16.55 7.25 4.79
C SER A 240 16.24 6.59 6.15
N GLY A 241 16.28 5.26 6.25
CA GLY A 241 16.06 4.51 7.50
C GLY A 241 17.33 4.23 8.31
N ASN A 242 18.52 4.44 7.76
CA ASN A 242 19.80 4.10 8.38
C ASN A 242 20.41 5.23 9.23
N ASN A 243 19.60 6.12 9.81
CA ASN A 243 20.11 7.11 10.77
C ASN A 243 20.15 6.46 12.18
N PRO A 244 21.34 6.19 12.78
CA PRO A 244 21.48 5.40 14.01
C PRO A 244 21.12 6.17 15.29
N SER A 245 20.18 7.11 15.22
CA SER A 245 19.88 8.07 16.30
C SER A 245 18.46 7.93 16.84
N MET A 246 18.05 6.72 17.19
CA MET A 246 16.96 6.49 18.14
C MET A 246 17.33 5.29 19.03
N PRO A 247 17.47 5.47 20.36
CA PRO A 247 17.71 4.36 21.29
C PRO A 247 16.44 3.52 21.46
N ASN A 248 16.64 2.21 21.65
CA ASN A 248 15.64 1.21 22.01
C ASN A 248 14.79 1.60 23.23
#